data_AF-A0A0F2PH36-F1
#
_entry.id   AF-A0A0F2PH36-F1
#
_cell.length_a   1.000
_cell.length_b   1.000
_cell.length_c   1.000
_cell.angle_alpha   90.00
_cell.angle_beta   90.00
_cell.angle_gamma   90.00
#
_symmetry.space_group_name_H-M   'P 1'
#
loop_
_entity.id
_entity.type
_entity.pdbx_description
1 polymer ?
#
loop_
_entity_poly.entity_id
_entity_poly.type
_entity_poly.pdbx_seq_one_letter_code
_entity_poly.pdbx_strand_id
1 'polypeptide(L)'
;MQMLHRVRDTATRVTARLGRPVLLMEVCGTHTTVFSRTGLRGLLADLVELRSGPGCPVCVTSATDIEAMMALARLPGVILASFGDMVRVPGATGSLESARARGADVRIVYSPADALDLARANPGREIVFAGVGFETTAPMVAAVIMQARSQRLNNFSVYSLHKLVPPVMRALLESRDVPVDGFILPGHVCTVTGSRAFDFIGAEYGIPAVVTGFTLVDVLDALETLLNQVLINSASVTNSYRWVVRDAGNPRALEIMKNCFYPDEVSWRGLGNIPASGLAIREDLTNWDAGRKFAVEVPPVEEPPGCRCGDLLRGKITPPECKLFNRKCSPAHPVGPCMVSTEGACAAYRVSDTSQPGR
;
A
#
# COMPACT_ATOMS: atom_id res chain seq x y z
N MET A 1 27.00 3.11 13.93
CA MET A 1 28.05 2.42 13.14
C MET A 1 28.11 0.92 13.39
N GLN A 2 28.20 0.43 14.63
CA GLN A 2 28.33 -1.02 14.90
C GLN A 2 27.24 -1.92 14.27
N MET A 3 25.95 -1.55 14.35
CA MET A 3 24.86 -2.35 13.76
C MET A 3 24.99 -2.49 12.25
N LEU A 4 25.30 -1.40 11.53
CA LEU A 4 25.48 -1.43 10.08
C LEU A 4 26.66 -2.33 9.68
N HIS A 5 27.75 -2.32 10.45
CA HIS A 5 28.87 -3.26 10.22
C HIS A 5 28.41 -4.70 10.35
N ARG A 6 27.68 -5.07 11.41
CA ARG A 6 27.16 -6.44 11.58
C ARG A 6 26.21 -6.86 10.46
N VAL A 7 25.34 -5.95 10.01
CA VAL A 7 24.46 -6.18 8.85
C VAL A 7 25.29 -6.45 7.60
N ARG A 8 26.31 -5.63 7.32
CA ARG A 8 27.19 -5.81 6.16
C ARG A 8 28.00 -7.11 6.24
N ASP A 9 28.53 -7.45 7.40
CA ASP A 9 29.30 -8.69 7.60
C ASP A 9 28.40 -9.92 7.37
N THR A 10 27.18 -9.89 7.90
CA THR A 10 26.20 -10.96 7.69
C THR A 10 25.78 -11.04 6.22
N ALA A 11 25.46 -9.91 5.60
CA ALA A 11 25.11 -9.86 4.18
C ALA A 11 26.25 -10.37 3.28
N THR A 12 27.51 -10.10 3.62
CA THR A 12 28.69 -10.62 2.91
C THR A 12 28.75 -12.15 2.97
N ARG A 13 28.55 -12.74 4.15
CA ARG A 13 28.50 -14.21 4.32
C ARG A 13 27.34 -14.83 3.54
N VAL A 14 26.16 -14.22 3.58
CA VAL A 14 25.01 -14.72 2.81
C VAL A 14 25.27 -14.61 1.31
N THR A 15 25.81 -13.48 0.84
CA THR A 15 26.16 -13.27 -0.57
C THR A 15 27.17 -14.30 -1.06
N ALA A 16 28.22 -14.57 -0.28
CA ALA A 16 29.20 -15.60 -0.60
C ALA A 16 28.58 -17.01 -0.69
N ARG A 17 27.59 -17.31 0.16
CA ARG A 17 26.86 -18.58 0.15
C ARG A 17 25.90 -18.70 -1.04
N LEU A 18 25.20 -17.62 -1.39
CA LEU A 18 24.22 -17.60 -2.49
C LEU A 18 24.88 -17.43 -3.87
N GLY A 19 26.11 -16.91 -3.93
CA GLY A 19 26.78 -16.56 -5.19
C GLY A 19 26.20 -15.31 -5.87
N ARG A 20 25.29 -14.59 -5.21
CA ARG A 20 24.66 -13.35 -5.67
C ARG A 20 24.23 -12.50 -4.46
N PRO A 21 23.97 -11.19 -4.64
CA PRO A 21 23.35 -10.36 -3.61
C PRO A 21 22.03 -10.97 -3.12
N VAL A 22 21.73 -10.77 -1.84
CA VAL A 22 20.50 -11.24 -1.21
C VAL A 22 19.34 -10.35 -1.66
N LEU A 23 18.29 -10.93 -2.23
CA LEU A 23 17.12 -10.19 -2.70
C LEU A 23 16.08 -10.13 -1.58
N LEU A 24 15.94 -8.96 -0.97
CA LEU A 24 14.96 -8.72 0.08
C LEU A 24 13.86 -7.79 -0.43
N MET A 25 12.61 -8.09 -0.07
CA MET A 25 11.48 -7.25 -0.46
C MET A 25 10.77 -6.67 0.77
N GLU A 26 10.62 -5.36 0.79
CA GLU A 26 9.73 -4.71 1.74
C GLU A 26 8.33 -4.52 1.14
N VAL A 27 7.31 -4.57 2.01
CA VAL A 27 5.90 -4.50 1.60
C VAL A 27 5.21 -3.38 2.39
N CYS A 28 5.90 -2.23 2.51
CA CYS A 28 5.39 -1.06 3.20
C CYS A 28 6.02 0.22 2.64
N GLY A 29 5.22 1.09 2.05
CA GLY A 29 5.72 2.35 1.48
C GLY A 29 6.49 3.24 2.46
N THR A 30 6.15 3.19 3.76
CA THR A 30 6.94 3.83 4.80
C THR A 30 8.34 3.20 4.93
N HIS A 31 8.48 1.87 4.90
CA HIS A 31 9.81 1.22 4.85
C HIS A 31 10.56 1.59 3.58
N THR A 32 9.91 1.62 2.41
CA THR A 32 10.51 2.10 1.16
C THR A 32 11.16 3.47 1.33
N THR A 33 10.44 4.36 2.02
CA THR A 33 10.89 5.73 2.29
C THR A 33 12.06 5.75 3.27
N VAL A 34 12.03 4.94 4.33
CA VAL A 34 13.13 4.82 5.31
C VAL A 34 14.40 4.33 4.61
N PHE A 35 14.33 3.27 3.79
CA PHE A 35 15.47 2.77 3.04
C PHE A 35 16.10 3.81 2.11
N SER A 36 15.26 4.66 1.50
CA SER A 36 15.72 5.68 0.56
C SER A 36 16.32 6.89 1.30
N ARG A 37 15.67 7.38 2.36
CA ARG A 37 16.13 8.55 3.14
C ARG A 37 17.39 8.30 3.95
N THR A 38 17.59 7.07 4.40
CA THR A 38 18.76 6.69 5.22
C THR A 38 19.98 6.33 4.37
N GLY A 39 19.84 6.21 3.04
CA GLY A 39 20.91 5.78 2.15
C GLY A 39 21.25 4.29 2.24
N LEU A 40 20.47 3.48 3.00
CA LEU A 40 20.73 2.05 3.19
C LEU A 40 20.79 1.27 1.87
N ARG A 41 20.00 1.68 0.85
CA ARG A 41 20.06 1.08 -0.49
C ARG A 41 21.46 1.19 -1.10
N GLY A 42 22.09 2.36 -1.04
CA GLY A 42 23.45 2.56 -1.55
C GLY A 42 24.50 1.88 -0.68
N LEU A 43 24.32 1.96 0.65
CA LEU A 43 25.23 1.34 1.61
C LEU A 43 25.23 -0.19 1.56
N LEU A 44 24.25 -0.83 0.93
CA LEU A 44 24.13 -2.30 0.85
C LEU A 44 24.08 -2.82 -0.59
N ALA A 45 24.20 -1.97 -1.63
CA ALA A 45 23.87 -2.32 -3.02
C ALA A 45 24.56 -3.58 -3.56
N ASP A 46 25.82 -3.84 -3.18
CA ASP A 46 26.58 -5.00 -3.65
C ASP A 46 26.30 -6.30 -2.86
N LEU A 47 25.55 -6.19 -1.76
CA LEU A 47 25.30 -7.28 -0.81
C LEU A 47 23.81 -7.62 -0.69
N VAL A 48 22.95 -6.62 -0.80
CA VAL A 48 21.50 -6.73 -0.64
C VAL A 48 20.82 -5.94 -1.75
N GLU A 49 20.03 -6.66 -2.53
CA GLU A 49 19.12 -6.10 -3.51
C GLU A 49 17.76 -5.84 -2.85
N LEU A 50 17.48 -4.58 -2.55
CA LEU A 50 16.22 -4.17 -1.93
C LEU A 50 15.15 -3.90 -3.00
N ARG A 51 14.11 -4.73 -3.06
CA ARG A 51 12.93 -4.54 -3.91
C ARG A 51 11.74 -4.01 -3.10
N SER A 52 10.84 -3.32 -3.79
CA SER A 52 9.62 -2.75 -3.20
C SER A 52 8.41 -3.52 -3.71
N GLY A 53 7.68 -4.14 -2.80
CA GLY A 53 6.47 -4.90 -3.07
C GLY A 53 5.21 -4.02 -3.13
N PRO A 54 4.01 -4.63 -3.10
CA PRO A 54 2.74 -3.94 -3.18
C PRO A 54 2.32 -3.29 -1.85
N GLY A 55 3.23 -2.51 -1.23
CA GLY A 55 3.11 -1.95 0.11
C GLY A 55 2.54 -0.53 0.22
N CYS A 56 2.01 0.03 -0.88
CA CYS A 56 1.45 1.38 -0.95
C CYS A 56 0.00 1.31 -1.44
N PRO A 57 -1.02 1.57 -0.61
CA PRO A 57 -2.43 1.38 -0.97
C PRO A 57 -2.87 2.27 -2.15
N VAL A 58 -2.30 3.47 -2.24
CA VAL A 58 -2.50 4.39 -3.37
C VAL A 58 -1.93 3.82 -4.66
N CYS A 59 -0.74 3.21 -4.59
CA CYS A 59 -0.01 2.68 -5.73
C CYS A 59 -0.68 1.45 -6.34
N VAL A 60 -1.34 0.64 -5.51
CA VAL A 60 -2.02 -0.60 -5.93
C VAL A 60 -3.47 -0.39 -6.34
N THR A 61 -4.05 0.80 -6.11
CA THR A 61 -5.37 1.18 -6.64
C THR A 61 -5.29 1.24 -8.18
N SER A 62 -6.17 0.53 -8.88
CA SER A 62 -6.09 0.37 -10.35
C SER A 62 -6.54 1.63 -11.09
N ALA A 63 -6.17 1.80 -12.36
CA ALA A 63 -6.69 2.88 -13.19
C ALA A 63 -8.23 2.85 -13.29
N THR A 64 -8.84 1.66 -13.35
CA THR A 64 -10.30 1.48 -13.32
C THR A 64 -10.93 2.03 -12.06
N ASP A 65 -10.32 1.81 -10.89
CA ASP A 65 -10.80 2.37 -9.62
C ASP A 65 -10.77 3.91 -9.64
N ILE A 66 -9.74 4.51 -10.25
CA ILE A 66 -9.64 5.98 -10.39
C ILE A 66 -10.72 6.52 -11.32
N GLU A 67 -11.02 5.83 -12.42
CA GLU A 67 -12.13 6.19 -13.29
C GLU A 67 -13.47 6.10 -12.56
N ALA A 68 -13.68 5.08 -11.72
CA ALA A 68 -14.88 4.97 -10.89
C ALA A 68 -15.01 6.12 -9.88
N MET A 69 -13.91 6.51 -9.22
CA MET A 69 -13.91 7.70 -8.36
C MET A 69 -14.25 8.98 -9.15
N MET A 70 -13.71 9.14 -10.35
CA MET A 70 -14.02 10.29 -11.21
C MET A 70 -15.47 10.28 -11.68
N ALA A 71 -16.05 9.11 -11.97
CA ALA A 71 -17.46 8.97 -12.31
C ALA A 71 -18.35 9.38 -11.13
N LEU A 72 -18.05 8.91 -9.91
CA LEU A 72 -18.72 9.35 -8.68
C LEU A 72 -18.63 10.87 -8.47
N ALA A 73 -17.44 11.45 -8.65
CA ALA A 73 -17.22 12.89 -8.49
C ALA A 73 -18.00 13.77 -9.48
N ARG A 74 -18.35 13.22 -10.66
CA ARG A 74 -19.10 13.93 -11.71
C ARG A 74 -20.62 13.88 -11.50
N LEU A 75 -21.11 13.05 -10.57
CA LEU A 75 -22.54 12.96 -10.29
C LEU A 75 -23.08 14.30 -9.75
N PRO A 76 -24.25 14.78 -10.24
CA PRO A 76 -24.86 16.00 -9.72
C PRO A 76 -25.14 15.90 -8.22
N GLY A 77 -24.81 16.95 -7.48
CA GLY A 77 -25.06 17.02 -6.03
C GLY A 77 -24.08 16.21 -5.17
N VAL A 78 -23.14 15.48 -5.76
CA VAL A 78 -22.09 14.75 -5.02
C VAL A 78 -20.92 15.66 -4.66
N ILE A 79 -20.31 15.40 -3.51
CA ILE A 79 -19.00 15.89 -3.08
C ILE A 79 -18.16 14.63 -2.83
N LEU A 80 -17.09 14.46 -3.61
CA LEU A 80 -16.16 13.36 -3.40
C LEU A 80 -15.07 13.79 -2.42
N ALA A 81 -15.00 13.14 -1.25
CA ALA A 81 -13.94 13.31 -0.28
C ALA A 81 -12.84 12.24 -0.49
N SER A 82 -11.57 12.65 -0.50
CA SER A 82 -10.44 11.73 -0.65
C SER A 82 -9.20 12.23 0.09
N PHE A 83 -8.25 11.34 0.37
CA PHE A 83 -6.93 11.72 0.87
C PHE A 83 -6.15 12.47 -0.22
N GLY A 84 -5.26 13.39 0.20
CA GLY A 84 -4.59 14.32 -0.72
C GLY A 84 -3.67 13.64 -1.74
N ASP A 85 -3.06 12.52 -1.39
CA ASP A 85 -2.19 11.73 -2.26
C ASP A 85 -2.96 11.04 -3.40
N MET A 86 -4.21 10.65 -3.15
CA MET A 86 -5.08 10.04 -4.15
C MET A 86 -5.55 11.04 -5.22
N VAL A 87 -5.65 12.34 -4.88
CA VAL A 87 -6.20 13.37 -5.78
C VAL A 87 -5.45 13.49 -7.10
N ARG A 88 -4.13 13.27 -7.08
CA ARG A 88 -3.26 13.42 -8.25
C ARG A 88 -2.97 12.09 -8.95
N VAL A 89 -3.53 10.97 -8.50
CA VAL A 89 -3.29 9.67 -9.12
C VAL A 89 -3.91 9.65 -10.52
N PRO A 90 -3.13 9.31 -11.57
CA PRO A 90 -3.66 9.21 -12.92
C PRO A 90 -4.45 7.90 -13.10
N GLY A 91 -5.66 8.05 -13.63
CA GLY A 91 -6.42 7.04 -14.35
C GLY A 91 -6.20 7.14 -15.87
N ALA A 92 -7.13 6.61 -16.65
CA ALA A 92 -7.07 6.62 -18.12
C ALA A 92 -7.49 7.96 -18.74
N THR A 93 -8.50 8.63 -18.18
CA THR A 93 -9.09 9.89 -18.69
C THR A 93 -8.67 11.12 -17.89
N GLY A 94 -7.84 10.93 -16.86
CA GLY A 94 -7.31 12.00 -16.01
C GLY A 94 -7.18 11.56 -14.56
N SER A 95 -7.22 12.52 -13.65
CA SER A 95 -7.18 12.33 -12.19
C SER A 95 -8.35 13.05 -11.51
N LEU A 96 -8.55 12.83 -10.21
CA LEU A 96 -9.50 13.61 -9.40
C LEU A 96 -9.20 15.11 -9.43
N GLU A 97 -7.92 15.50 -9.47
CA GLU A 97 -7.49 16.89 -9.68
C GLU A 97 -8.05 17.45 -11.01
N SER A 98 -7.92 16.68 -12.10
CA SER A 98 -8.46 17.09 -13.40
C SER A 98 -9.99 17.11 -13.42
N ALA A 99 -10.66 16.21 -12.67
CA ALA A 99 -12.11 16.24 -12.51
C ALA A 99 -12.55 17.50 -11.75
N ARG A 100 -11.82 17.87 -10.69
CA ARG A 100 -12.05 19.12 -9.95
C ARG A 100 -11.88 20.35 -10.85
N ALA A 101 -10.84 20.38 -11.68
CA ALA A 101 -10.63 21.46 -12.65
C ALA A 101 -11.76 21.59 -13.68
N ARG A 102 -12.51 20.51 -13.94
CA ARG A 102 -13.68 20.47 -14.83
C ARG A 102 -15.02 20.68 -14.10
N GLY A 103 -14.99 21.10 -12.83
CA GLY A 103 -16.17 21.50 -12.07
C GLY A 103 -16.73 20.44 -11.11
N ALA A 104 -16.11 19.27 -10.97
CA ALA A 104 -16.48 18.32 -9.91
C ALA A 104 -16.10 18.87 -8.52
N ASP A 105 -16.92 18.63 -7.50
CA ASP A 105 -16.60 19.01 -6.11
C ASP A 105 -15.78 17.88 -5.44
N VAL A 106 -14.46 17.99 -5.53
CA VAL A 106 -13.51 17.06 -4.88
C VAL A 106 -12.84 17.77 -3.71
N ARG A 107 -12.98 17.21 -2.51
CA ARG A 107 -12.41 17.76 -1.27
C ARG A 107 -11.35 16.84 -0.68
N ILE A 108 -10.25 17.46 -0.26
CA ILE A 108 -9.18 16.76 0.45
C ILE A 108 -9.56 16.67 1.93
N VAL A 109 -9.46 15.46 2.48
CA VAL A 109 -9.62 15.17 3.91
C VAL A 109 -8.35 14.53 4.46
N TYR A 110 -8.12 14.66 5.76
CA TYR A 110 -6.98 14.06 6.45
C TYR A 110 -7.38 12.84 7.28
N SER A 111 -8.66 12.69 7.58
CA SER A 111 -9.21 11.53 8.26
C SER A 111 -10.56 11.10 7.68
N PRO A 112 -10.98 9.83 7.88
CA PRO A 112 -12.34 9.41 7.57
C PRO A 112 -13.41 10.21 8.35
N ALA A 113 -13.07 10.72 9.54
CA ALA A 113 -13.99 11.52 10.35
C ALA A 113 -14.28 12.89 9.72
N ASP A 114 -13.29 13.50 9.06
CA ASP A 114 -13.47 14.77 8.34
C ASP A 114 -14.52 14.60 7.21
N ALA A 115 -14.54 13.45 6.54
CA ALA A 115 -15.54 13.16 5.51
C ALA A 115 -16.95 13.00 6.10
N LEU A 116 -17.05 12.45 7.30
CA LEU A 116 -18.31 12.39 8.04
C LEU A 116 -18.78 13.78 8.49
N ASP A 117 -17.86 14.64 8.92
CA ASP A 117 -18.14 16.04 9.26
C ASP A 117 -18.57 16.85 8.04
N LEU A 118 -17.97 16.60 6.87
CA LEU A 118 -18.44 17.18 5.61
C LEU A 118 -19.91 16.82 5.34
N ALA A 119 -20.35 15.59 5.63
CA ALA A 119 -21.74 15.18 5.46
C ALA A 119 -22.69 15.90 6.41
N ARG A 120 -22.28 16.11 7.66
CA ARG A 120 -23.03 16.91 8.64
C ARG A 120 -23.17 18.37 8.21
N ALA A 121 -22.10 18.95 7.67
CA ALA A 121 -22.06 20.34 7.24
C ALA A 121 -22.81 20.60 5.92
N ASN A 122 -23.13 19.56 5.14
CA ASN A 122 -23.75 19.70 3.81
C ASN A 122 -24.98 18.78 3.68
N PRO A 123 -26.07 19.01 4.43
CA PRO A 123 -27.23 18.11 4.45
C PRO A 123 -27.96 18.00 3.11
N GLY A 124 -27.83 18.99 2.22
CA GLY A 124 -28.41 18.98 0.87
C GLY A 124 -27.51 18.38 -0.21
N ARG A 125 -26.38 17.76 0.16
CA ARG A 125 -25.39 17.18 -0.77
C ARG A 125 -25.07 15.76 -0.36
N GLU A 126 -24.79 14.93 -1.35
CA GLU A 126 -24.29 13.57 -1.16
C GLU A 126 -22.78 13.59 -0.96
N ILE A 127 -22.29 13.05 0.14
CA ILE A 127 -20.86 12.92 0.42
C ILE A 127 -20.44 11.48 0.16
N VAL A 128 -19.51 11.31 -0.77
CA VAL A 128 -18.89 10.02 -1.07
C VAL A 128 -17.43 10.08 -0.63
N PHE A 129 -17.06 9.25 0.33
CA PHE A 129 -15.67 9.11 0.73
C PHE A 129 -14.99 7.97 -0.05
N ALA A 130 -13.90 8.28 -0.75
CA ALA A 130 -13.06 7.29 -1.40
C ALA A 130 -12.21 6.54 -0.36
N GLY A 131 -12.71 5.39 0.10
CA GLY A 131 -12.10 4.58 1.15
C GLY A 131 -10.92 3.76 0.62
N VAL A 132 -9.74 4.38 0.56
CA VAL A 132 -8.50 3.74 0.11
C VAL A 132 -7.60 3.45 1.31
N GLY A 133 -7.07 2.24 1.38
CA GLY A 133 -6.12 1.87 2.42
C GLY A 133 -5.95 0.38 2.58
N PHE A 134 -5.09 0.01 3.51
CA PHE A 134 -4.93 -1.35 3.97
C PHE A 134 -5.66 -1.56 5.31
N GLU A 135 -5.29 -2.62 6.04
CA GLU A 135 -5.83 -2.95 7.36
C GLU A 135 -5.59 -1.85 8.39
N THR A 136 -4.64 -0.93 8.16
CA THR A 136 -4.40 0.24 9.01
C THR A 136 -5.51 1.30 8.90
N THR A 137 -6.14 1.42 7.74
CA THR A 137 -7.17 2.44 7.46
C THR A 137 -8.58 1.86 7.60
N ALA A 138 -8.77 0.60 7.22
CA ALA A 138 -10.08 -0.05 7.17
C ALA A 138 -10.88 0.02 8.49
N PRO A 139 -10.29 -0.20 9.70
CA PRO A 139 -11.02 -0.06 10.96
C PRO A 139 -11.58 1.34 11.20
N MET A 140 -10.83 2.38 10.80
CA MET A 140 -11.25 3.77 10.95
C MET A 140 -12.41 4.09 10.02
N VAL A 141 -12.39 3.55 8.79
CA VAL A 141 -13.50 3.72 7.84
C VAL A 141 -14.74 2.94 8.27
N ALA A 142 -14.58 1.71 8.76
CA ALA A 142 -15.66 0.96 9.38
C ALA A 142 -16.31 1.73 10.53
N ALA A 143 -15.50 2.36 11.40
CA ALA A 143 -16.00 3.13 12.52
C ALA A 143 -16.88 4.31 12.07
N VAL A 144 -16.49 5.06 11.03
CA VAL A 144 -17.31 6.19 10.52
C VAL A 144 -18.56 5.73 9.78
N ILE A 145 -18.54 4.58 9.09
CA ILE A 145 -19.76 3.97 8.51
C ILE A 145 -20.74 3.61 9.64
N MET A 146 -20.26 2.96 10.70
CA MET A 146 -21.09 2.59 11.84
C MET A 146 -21.64 3.83 12.57
N GLN A 147 -20.85 4.90 12.67
CA GLN A 147 -21.29 6.17 13.23
C GLN A 147 -22.32 6.87 12.35
N ALA A 148 -22.16 6.86 11.02
CA ALA A 148 -23.16 7.37 10.09
C ALA A 148 -24.48 6.61 10.23
N ARG A 149 -24.43 5.29 10.39
CA ARG A 149 -25.59 4.44 10.68
C ARG A 149 -26.27 4.81 11.98
N SER A 150 -25.53 4.94 13.09
CA SER A 150 -26.13 5.27 14.39
C SER A 150 -26.77 6.66 14.39
N GLN A 151 -26.23 7.59 13.59
CA GLN A 151 -26.75 8.95 13.43
C GLN A 151 -27.81 9.09 12.33
N ARG A 152 -28.11 8.01 11.59
CA ARG A 152 -29.00 8.02 10.41
C ARG A 152 -28.58 9.08 9.38
N LEU A 153 -27.28 9.28 9.22
CA LEU A 153 -26.71 10.22 8.27
C LEU A 153 -26.69 9.58 6.88
N ASN A 154 -27.79 9.76 6.14
CA ASN A 154 -28.05 9.06 4.88
C ASN A 154 -27.36 9.69 3.66
N ASN A 155 -26.84 10.91 3.80
CA ASN A 155 -26.09 11.62 2.77
C ASN A 155 -24.58 11.33 2.86
N PHE A 156 -24.15 10.35 3.64
CA PHE A 156 -22.77 9.88 3.71
C PHE A 156 -22.70 8.45 3.18
N SER A 157 -21.71 8.18 2.34
CA SER A 157 -21.41 6.83 1.86
C SER A 157 -19.93 6.69 1.55
N VAL A 158 -19.44 5.45 1.54
CA VAL A 158 -18.04 5.12 1.27
C VAL A 158 -17.96 4.28 0.01
N TYR A 159 -17.08 4.67 -0.90
CA TYR A 159 -16.64 3.81 -2.00
C TYR A 159 -15.42 3.02 -1.51
N SER A 160 -15.64 1.77 -1.09
CA SER A 160 -14.59 0.96 -0.47
C SER A 160 -13.65 0.39 -1.52
N LEU A 161 -12.39 0.79 -1.44
CA LEU A 161 -11.27 0.29 -2.24
C LEU A 161 -10.16 -0.26 -1.32
N HIS A 162 -10.53 -0.60 -0.09
CA HIS A 162 -9.62 -1.18 0.87
C HIS A 162 -9.14 -2.54 0.40
N LYS A 163 -7.88 -2.80 0.72
CA LYS A 163 -7.12 -3.94 0.24
C LYS A 163 -6.45 -4.65 1.42
N LEU A 164 -6.25 -5.95 1.30
CA LEU A 164 -5.67 -6.81 2.34
C LEU A 164 -4.27 -7.26 1.93
N VAL A 165 -3.29 -7.08 2.81
CA VAL A 165 -1.89 -7.38 2.53
C VAL A 165 -1.58 -8.88 2.51
N PRO A 166 -2.08 -9.73 3.44
CA PRO A 166 -1.79 -11.16 3.40
C PRO A 166 -2.20 -11.86 2.09
N PRO A 167 -3.40 -11.62 1.51
CA PRO A 167 -3.78 -12.20 0.21
C PRO A 167 -2.90 -11.77 -0.96
N VAL A 168 -2.53 -10.48 -1.07
CA VAL A 168 -1.64 -10.04 -2.17
C VAL A 168 -0.24 -10.62 -2.03
N MET A 169 0.24 -10.80 -0.78
CA MET A 169 1.53 -11.45 -0.52
C MET A 169 1.54 -12.90 -0.96
N ARG A 170 0.43 -13.61 -0.73
CA ARG A 170 0.23 -14.96 -1.24
C ARG A 170 0.27 -15.00 -2.77
N ALA A 171 -0.47 -14.12 -3.43
CA ALA A 171 -0.48 -14.03 -4.90
C ALA A 171 0.91 -13.71 -5.48
N LEU A 172 1.68 -12.84 -4.82
CA LEU A 172 3.04 -12.51 -5.21
C LEU A 172 3.99 -13.70 -5.07
N LEU A 173 3.87 -14.46 -3.98
CA LEU A 173 4.65 -15.68 -3.74
C LEU A 173 4.31 -16.79 -4.74
N GLU A 174 3.04 -16.92 -5.11
CA GLU A 174 2.54 -17.89 -6.09
C GLU A 174 2.97 -17.56 -7.51
N SER A 175 3.10 -16.29 -7.88
CA SER A 175 3.54 -15.90 -9.22
C SER A 175 4.99 -16.31 -9.51
N ARG A 176 5.82 -16.45 -8.47
CA ARG A 176 7.25 -16.80 -8.56
C ARG A 176 8.04 -15.91 -9.53
N ASP A 177 7.55 -14.69 -9.72
CA ASP A 177 8.10 -13.73 -10.66
C ASP A 177 9.53 -13.29 -10.32
N VAL A 178 9.86 -13.26 -9.03
CA VAL A 178 11.13 -12.79 -8.48
C VAL A 178 11.59 -13.76 -7.39
N PRO A 179 12.87 -14.18 -7.37
CA PRO A 179 13.41 -15.06 -6.34
C PRO A 179 13.72 -14.28 -5.05
N VAL A 180 12.67 -13.89 -4.32
CA VAL A 180 12.79 -13.18 -3.03
C VAL A 180 13.33 -14.14 -1.96
N ASP A 181 14.46 -13.76 -1.35
CA ASP A 181 15.11 -14.52 -0.28
C ASP A 181 14.53 -14.20 1.11
N GLY A 182 13.82 -13.08 1.24
CA GLY A 182 13.18 -12.69 2.51
C GLY A 182 12.31 -11.45 2.42
N PHE A 183 11.34 -11.35 3.33
CA PHE A 183 10.40 -10.21 3.38
C PHE A 183 10.55 -9.34 4.62
N ILE A 184 10.39 -8.03 4.43
CA ILE A 184 10.25 -7.05 5.50
C ILE A 184 8.78 -6.65 5.55
N LEU A 185 8.11 -7.06 6.62
CA LEU A 185 6.66 -6.99 6.76
C LEU A 185 6.20 -5.64 7.35
N PRO A 186 5.04 -5.13 6.91
CA PRO A 186 4.53 -3.82 7.30
C PRO A 186 4.15 -3.77 8.79
N GLY A 187 4.98 -3.10 9.60
CA GLY A 187 4.77 -2.99 11.05
C GLY A 187 3.36 -2.51 11.42
N HIS A 188 2.87 -1.42 10.81
CA HIS A 188 1.55 -0.86 11.09
C HIS A 188 0.40 -1.79 10.69
N VAL A 189 0.48 -2.48 9.55
CA VAL A 189 -0.53 -3.48 9.17
C VAL A 189 -0.56 -4.61 10.20
N CYS A 190 0.61 -5.10 10.63
CA CYS A 190 0.72 -6.11 11.66
C CYS A 190 0.19 -5.65 13.03
N THR A 191 0.12 -4.33 13.33
CA THR A 191 -0.56 -3.88 14.56
C THR A 191 -2.05 -4.20 14.56
N VAL A 192 -2.67 -4.28 13.36
CA VAL A 192 -4.08 -4.63 13.18
C VAL A 192 -4.23 -6.13 13.02
N THR A 193 -3.54 -6.73 12.05
CA THR A 193 -3.70 -8.15 11.69
C THR A 193 -3.02 -9.11 12.66
N GLY A 194 -1.99 -8.64 13.36
CA GLY A 194 -1.04 -9.46 14.07
C GLY A 194 0.07 -9.99 13.17
N SER A 195 1.17 -10.41 13.79
CA SER A 195 2.29 -11.03 13.05
C SER A 195 1.92 -12.42 12.50
N ARG A 196 1.07 -13.18 13.21
CA ARG A 196 0.69 -14.54 12.79
C ARG A 196 -0.11 -14.58 11.49
N ALA A 197 -0.71 -13.47 11.09
CA ALA A 197 -1.38 -13.34 9.79
C ALA A 197 -0.42 -13.59 8.60
N PHE A 198 0.89 -13.52 8.84
CA PHE A 198 1.93 -13.70 7.83
C PHE A 198 2.68 -15.03 7.97
N ASP A 199 2.38 -15.88 8.97
CA ASP A 199 3.11 -17.14 9.24
C ASP A 199 3.17 -18.07 8.02
N PHE A 200 2.18 -17.97 7.13
CA PHE A 200 2.12 -18.71 5.86
C PHE A 200 3.36 -18.50 4.99
N ILE A 201 4.02 -17.34 5.04
CA ILE A 201 5.22 -17.05 4.22
C ILE A 201 6.33 -18.05 4.55
N GLY A 202 6.59 -18.26 5.84
CA GLY A 202 7.57 -19.24 6.30
C GLY A 202 7.07 -20.68 6.17
N ALA A 203 5.85 -20.92 6.65
CA ALA A 203 5.30 -22.27 6.78
C ALA A 203 4.98 -22.94 5.42
N GLU A 204 4.50 -22.18 4.44
CA GLU A 204 4.04 -22.73 3.16
C GLU A 204 5.04 -22.47 2.03
N TYR A 205 5.79 -21.36 2.06
CA TYR A 205 6.71 -20.98 0.98
C TYR A 205 8.19 -21.10 1.35
N GLY A 206 8.52 -21.38 2.62
CA GLY A 206 9.90 -21.56 3.05
C GLY A 206 10.75 -20.29 2.94
N ILE A 207 10.12 -19.11 3.02
CA ILE A 207 10.80 -17.81 2.94
C ILE A 207 10.75 -17.13 4.32
N PRO A 208 11.89 -16.68 4.87
CA PRO A 208 11.88 -15.93 6.12
C PRO A 208 11.26 -14.55 5.94
N ALA A 209 10.64 -14.04 7.02
CA ALA A 209 10.09 -12.70 7.03
C ALA A 209 10.21 -12.05 8.40
N VAL A 210 10.37 -10.74 8.44
CA VAL A 210 10.50 -10.00 9.70
C VAL A 210 9.51 -8.84 9.76
N VAL A 211 8.70 -8.79 10.81
CA VAL A 211 7.88 -7.63 11.16
C VAL A 211 8.77 -6.61 11.89
N THR A 212 8.81 -5.38 11.39
CA THR A 212 9.66 -4.33 11.96
C THR A 212 8.99 -2.95 12.01
N GLY A 213 9.53 -2.09 12.86
CA GLY A 213 9.18 -0.68 12.99
C GLY A 213 9.80 0.18 11.87
N PHE A 214 9.87 1.49 12.09
CA PHE A 214 10.20 2.46 11.03
C PHE A 214 11.42 3.31 11.34
N THR A 215 12.06 3.11 12.48
CA THR A 215 13.33 3.77 12.77
C THR A 215 14.48 3.07 12.04
N LEU A 216 15.60 3.78 11.86
CA LEU A 216 16.80 3.16 11.29
C LEU A 216 17.27 1.95 12.12
N VAL A 217 17.11 2.00 13.45
CA VAL A 217 17.49 0.90 14.35
C VAL A 217 16.59 -0.31 14.11
N ASP A 218 15.28 -0.12 14.03
CA ASP A 218 14.31 -1.19 13.76
C ASP A 218 14.62 -1.88 12.43
N VAL A 219 14.91 -1.09 11.39
CA VAL A 219 15.22 -1.61 10.05
C VAL A 219 16.55 -2.36 10.05
N LEU A 220 17.59 -1.86 10.72
CA LEU A 220 18.87 -2.56 10.81
C LEU A 220 18.77 -3.88 11.59
N ASP A 221 18.02 -3.90 12.69
CA ASP A 221 17.74 -5.12 13.46
C ASP A 221 16.99 -6.17 12.63
N ALA A 222 15.99 -5.71 11.86
CA ALA A 222 15.23 -6.59 10.98
C ALA A 222 16.08 -7.15 9.84
N LEU A 223 16.95 -6.34 9.23
CA LEU A 223 17.91 -6.80 8.23
C LEU A 223 18.87 -7.84 8.83
N GLU A 224 19.45 -7.57 10.01
CA GLU A 224 20.33 -8.51 10.70
C GLU A 224 19.63 -9.84 10.98
N THR A 225 18.40 -9.79 11.50
CA THR A 225 17.57 -10.97 11.77
C THR A 225 17.26 -11.77 10.51
N LEU A 226 16.80 -11.09 9.46
CA LEU A 226 16.42 -11.71 8.19
C LEU A 226 17.61 -12.34 7.48
N LEU A 227 18.75 -11.64 7.43
CA LEU A 227 19.98 -12.16 6.83
C LEU A 227 20.52 -13.38 7.61
N ASN A 228 20.44 -13.38 8.94
CA ASN A 228 20.82 -14.54 9.74
C ASN A 228 19.91 -15.75 9.46
N GLN A 229 18.59 -15.54 9.35
CA GLN A 229 17.63 -16.58 8.98
C GLN A 229 17.96 -17.17 7.60
N VAL A 230 18.24 -16.33 6.61
CA VAL A 230 18.68 -16.78 5.28
C VAL A 230 19.98 -17.59 5.41
N LEU A 231 20.99 -17.11 6.14
CA LEU A 231 22.29 -17.77 6.29
C LEU A 231 22.18 -19.21 6.83
N ILE A 232 21.25 -19.45 7.77
CA ILE A 232 21.04 -20.76 8.40
C ILE A 232 19.89 -21.57 7.77
N ASN A 233 19.30 -21.11 6.66
CA ASN A 233 18.12 -21.72 6.02
C ASN A 233 16.92 -21.90 6.99
N SER A 234 16.70 -20.92 7.86
CA SER A 234 15.51 -20.87 8.72
C SER A 234 14.44 -20.00 8.08
N ALA A 235 13.23 -20.53 7.93
CA ALA A 235 12.12 -19.86 7.25
C ALA A 235 10.96 -19.62 8.23
N SER A 236 11.17 -18.73 9.20
CA SER A 236 10.12 -18.33 10.15
C SER A 236 9.81 -16.85 10.06
N VAL A 237 8.57 -16.50 10.43
CA VAL A 237 8.18 -15.10 10.60
C VAL A 237 8.61 -14.63 11.98
N THR A 238 9.52 -13.67 12.04
CA THR A 238 9.99 -13.08 13.30
C THR A 238 9.35 -11.73 13.54
N ASN A 239 8.75 -11.54 14.71
CA ASN A 239 8.29 -10.23 15.15
C ASN A 239 9.42 -9.50 15.90
N SER A 240 10.08 -8.55 15.24
CA SER A 240 11.06 -7.63 15.84
C SER A 240 10.44 -6.34 16.38
N TYR A 241 9.13 -6.15 16.19
CA TYR A 241 8.39 -4.95 16.62
C TYR A 241 7.44 -5.23 17.80
N ARG A 242 7.87 -6.10 18.73
CA ARG A 242 7.02 -6.69 19.79
C ARG A 242 6.40 -5.70 20.77
N TRP A 243 6.98 -4.50 20.92
CA TRP A 243 6.42 -3.48 21.79
C TRP A 243 5.17 -2.80 21.19
N VAL A 244 4.94 -2.95 19.88
CA VAL A 244 3.74 -2.42 19.19
C VAL A 244 2.87 -3.55 18.63
N VAL A 245 3.49 -4.58 18.05
CA VAL A 245 2.80 -5.66 17.34
C VAL A 245 2.62 -6.87 18.25
N ARG A 246 1.36 -7.26 18.46
CA ARG A 246 0.99 -8.53 19.12
C ARG A 246 0.82 -9.63 18.09
N ASP A 247 1.05 -10.87 18.48
CA ASP A 247 0.86 -12.05 17.64
C ASP A 247 -0.54 -12.11 17.00
N ALA A 248 -1.58 -11.86 17.80
CA ALA A 248 -2.98 -11.90 17.37
C ALA A 248 -3.51 -10.54 16.86
N GLY A 249 -2.67 -9.51 16.81
CA GLY A 249 -3.05 -8.17 16.35
C GLY A 249 -3.94 -7.41 17.32
N ASN A 250 -4.82 -6.58 16.76
CA ASN A 250 -5.77 -5.78 17.52
C ASN A 250 -7.18 -6.38 17.42
N PRO A 251 -7.65 -7.10 18.45
CA PRO A 251 -8.94 -7.78 18.39
C PRO A 251 -10.11 -6.82 18.18
N ARG A 252 -10.04 -5.59 18.72
CA ARG A 252 -11.10 -4.60 18.57
C ARG A 252 -11.17 -4.04 17.16
N ALA A 253 -10.02 -3.77 16.53
CA ALA A 253 -9.97 -3.33 15.14
C ALA A 253 -10.50 -4.40 14.19
N LEU A 254 -10.10 -5.66 14.40
CA LEU A 254 -10.59 -6.81 13.62
C LEU A 254 -12.09 -7.01 13.79
N GLU A 255 -12.64 -6.86 15.00
CA GLU A 255 -14.08 -6.93 15.25
C GLU A 255 -14.85 -5.82 14.52
N ILE A 256 -14.37 -4.57 14.61
CA ILE A 256 -14.99 -3.43 13.91
C ILE A 256 -15.00 -3.67 12.39
N MET A 257 -13.88 -4.16 11.84
CA MET A 257 -13.81 -4.51 10.42
C MET A 257 -14.82 -5.61 10.06
N LYS A 258 -14.90 -6.70 10.82
CA LYS A 258 -15.85 -7.82 10.58
C LYS A 258 -17.32 -7.37 10.62
N ASN A 259 -17.63 -6.39 11.46
CA ASN A 259 -18.99 -5.84 11.59
C ASN A 259 -19.38 -4.92 10.42
N CYS A 260 -18.43 -4.47 9.60
CA CYS A 260 -18.67 -3.55 8.50
C CYS A 260 -18.38 -4.14 7.12
N PHE A 261 -17.37 -4.99 7.03
CA PHE A 261 -16.85 -5.51 5.77
C PHE A 261 -16.85 -7.04 5.73
N TYR A 262 -16.76 -7.57 4.51
CA TYR A 262 -16.38 -8.95 4.23
C TYR A 262 -15.31 -8.98 3.12
N PRO A 263 -14.41 -10.00 3.10
CA PRO A 263 -13.43 -10.14 2.05
C PRO A 263 -14.08 -10.37 0.68
N ASP A 264 -13.58 -9.69 -0.35
CA ASP A 264 -14.06 -9.82 -1.72
C ASP A 264 -12.89 -9.88 -2.72
N GLU A 265 -13.16 -10.27 -3.96
CA GLU A 265 -12.20 -10.14 -5.06
C GLU A 265 -12.07 -8.67 -5.45
N VAL A 266 -10.83 -8.18 -5.60
CA VAL A 266 -10.57 -6.82 -6.09
C VAL A 266 -9.35 -6.78 -6.99
N SER A 267 -9.33 -5.82 -7.91
CA SER A 267 -8.18 -5.53 -8.76
C SER A 267 -7.05 -4.86 -7.98
N TRP A 268 -5.84 -5.36 -8.20
CA TRP A 268 -4.57 -4.77 -7.76
C TRP A 268 -3.76 -4.36 -8.99
N ARG A 269 -3.35 -3.09 -9.03
CA ARG A 269 -2.56 -2.54 -10.14
C ARG A 269 -1.32 -3.39 -10.41
N GLY A 270 -1.27 -4.02 -11.58
CA GLY A 270 -0.15 -4.85 -12.00
C GLY A 270 -0.12 -6.28 -11.47
N LEU A 271 -1.04 -6.64 -10.58
CA LEU A 271 -1.21 -8.02 -10.09
C LEU A 271 -2.54 -8.65 -10.55
N GLY A 272 -3.46 -7.85 -11.10
CA GLY A 272 -4.76 -8.33 -11.58
C GLY A 272 -5.76 -8.50 -10.43
N ASN A 273 -6.83 -9.27 -10.67
CA ASN A 273 -7.81 -9.57 -9.65
C ASN A 273 -7.28 -10.62 -8.69
N ILE A 274 -7.36 -10.34 -7.39
CA ILE A 274 -6.90 -11.26 -6.35
C ILE A 274 -8.08 -11.62 -5.44
N PRO A 275 -8.45 -12.90 -5.34
CA PRO A 275 -9.54 -13.35 -4.48
C PRO A 275 -9.33 -12.97 -3.01
N ALA A 276 -10.43 -12.61 -2.33
CA ALA A 276 -10.47 -12.28 -0.91
C ALA A 276 -9.41 -11.24 -0.47
N SER A 277 -9.03 -10.34 -1.37
CA SER A 277 -8.01 -9.32 -1.14
C SER A 277 -8.56 -7.90 -1.02
N GLY A 278 -9.86 -7.72 -1.25
CA GLY A 278 -10.58 -6.47 -1.04
C GLY A 278 -11.51 -6.55 0.17
N LEU A 279 -12.06 -5.41 0.58
CA LEU A 279 -13.11 -5.34 1.61
C LEU A 279 -14.37 -4.69 1.05
N ALA A 280 -15.38 -5.51 0.78
CA ALA A 280 -16.71 -5.06 0.38
C ALA A 280 -17.56 -4.74 1.63
N ILE A 281 -18.42 -3.73 1.54
CA ILE A 281 -19.32 -3.32 2.62
C ILE A 281 -20.47 -4.33 2.73
N ARG A 282 -20.81 -4.75 3.95
CA ARG A 282 -21.87 -5.73 4.22
C ARG A 282 -23.23 -5.27 3.66
N GLU A 283 -24.08 -6.24 3.31
CA GLU A 283 -25.40 -5.98 2.73
C GLU A 283 -26.33 -5.17 3.65
N ASP A 284 -26.21 -5.32 4.97
CA ASP A 284 -27.00 -4.54 5.94
C ASP A 284 -26.55 -3.07 6.06
N LEU A 285 -25.50 -2.69 5.33
CA LEU A 285 -24.91 -1.36 5.28
C LEU A 285 -24.98 -0.73 3.87
N THR A 286 -25.81 -1.26 2.97
CA THR A 286 -25.95 -0.80 1.57
C THR A 286 -26.20 0.71 1.42
N ASN A 287 -26.92 1.34 2.35
CA ASN A 287 -27.16 2.79 2.34
C ASN A 287 -25.88 3.63 2.48
N TRP A 288 -24.81 3.05 3.05
CA TRP A 288 -23.51 3.67 3.23
C TRP A 288 -22.45 3.13 2.27
N ASP A 289 -22.82 2.27 1.32
CA ASP A 289 -21.97 1.77 0.24
C ASP A 289 -22.23 2.60 -1.02
N ALA A 290 -21.29 3.45 -1.40
CA ALA A 290 -21.43 4.32 -2.57
C ALA A 290 -21.44 3.52 -3.88
N GLY A 291 -20.74 2.39 -3.95
CA GLY A 291 -20.70 1.56 -5.15
C GLY A 291 -22.09 0.99 -5.46
N ARG A 292 -22.79 0.52 -4.43
CA ARG A 292 -24.18 0.04 -4.56
C ARG A 292 -25.20 1.17 -4.67
N LYS A 293 -25.05 2.24 -3.87
CA LYS A 293 -26.00 3.37 -3.83
C LYS A 293 -26.09 4.11 -5.16
N PHE A 294 -24.97 4.29 -5.86
CA PHE A 294 -24.92 5.03 -7.13
C PHE A 294 -24.77 4.14 -8.36
N ALA A 295 -24.63 2.82 -8.19
CA ALA A 295 -24.48 1.84 -9.28
C ALA A 295 -23.45 2.27 -10.33
N VAL A 296 -22.26 2.72 -9.87
CA VAL A 296 -21.22 3.21 -10.77
C VAL A 296 -20.49 2.03 -11.39
N GLU A 297 -20.82 1.77 -12.66
CA GLU A 297 -20.11 0.80 -13.50
C GLU A 297 -19.14 1.52 -14.42
N VAL A 298 -17.87 1.13 -14.35
CA VAL A 298 -16.83 1.59 -15.26
C VAL A 298 -16.20 0.37 -15.92
N PRO A 299 -16.11 0.34 -17.26
CA PRO A 299 -15.43 -0.76 -17.93
C PRO A 299 -13.95 -0.80 -17.52
N PRO A 300 -13.32 -1.99 -17.50
CA PRO A 300 -11.89 -2.09 -17.25
C PRO A 300 -11.10 -1.19 -18.21
N VAL A 301 -10.20 -0.39 -17.66
CA VAL A 301 -9.31 0.46 -18.45
C VAL A 301 -7.86 0.03 -18.28
N GLU A 302 -7.06 0.32 -19.30
CA GLU A 302 -5.63 0.07 -19.25
C GLU A 302 -4.91 1.08 -18.35
N GLU A 303 -3.78 0.64 -17.80
CA GLU A 303 -2.85 1.51 -17.09
C GLU A 303 -2.18 2.52 -18.04
N PRO A 304 -1.73 3.70 -17.54
CA PRO A 304 -1.11 4.71 -18.37
C PRO A 304 0.02 4.16 -19.27
N PRO A 305 0.01 4.42 -20.59
CA PRO A 305 0.93 3.81 -21.53
C PRO A 305 2.41 3.97 -21.15
N GLY A 306 3.15 2.86 -21.20
CA GLY A 306 4.59 2.81 -20.89
C GLY A 306 4.92 2.87 -19.39
N CYS A 307 3.94 3.07 -18.51
CA CYS A 307 4.15 3.01 -17.07
C CYS A 307 4.39 1.56 -16.62
N ARG A 308 5.49 1.32 -15.89
CA ARG A 308 5.84 0.00 -15.35
C ARG A 308 5.65 -0.11 -13.84
N CYS A 309 4.73 0.67 -13.25
CA CYS A 309 4.45 0.58 -11.82
C CYS A 309 4.01 -0.83 -11.40
N GLY A 310 3.23 -1.53 -12.22
CA GLY A 310 2.82 -2.91 -11.94
C GLY A 310 3.98 -3.90 -11.88
N ASP A 311 5.01 -3.73 -12.72
CA ASP A 311 6.23 -4.55 -12.64
C ASP A 311 7.06 -4.21 -11.41
N LEU A 312 7.14 -2.92 -11.08
CA LEU A 312 7.85 -2.44 -9.90
C LEU A 312 7.22 -3.00 -8.63
N LEU A 313 5.90 -2.94 -8.48
CA LEU A 313 5.17 -3.43 -7.30
C LEU A 313 5.27 -4.95 -7.12
N ARG A 314 5.63 -5.68 -8.19
CA ARG A 314 5.96 -7.11 -8.15
C ARG A 314 7.45 -7.38 -7.88
N GLY A 315 8.25 -6.33 -7.70
CA GLY A 315 9.70 -6.41 -7.53
C GLY A 315 10.48 -6.73 -8.80
N LYS A 316 9.84 -6.82 -9.97
CA LYS A 316 10.51 -7.21 -11.24
C LYS A 316 11.52 -6.17 -11.71
N ILE A 317 11.31 -4.91 -11.33
CA ILE A 317 12.17 -3.79 -11.70
C ILE A 317 12.33 -2.81 -10.54
N THR A 318 13.38 -2.00 -10.62
CA THR A 318 13.61 -0.80 -9.82
C THR A 318 13.18 0.44 -10.62
N PRO A 319 12.96 1.59 -9.97
CA PRO A 319 12.60 2.82 -10.68
C PRO A 319 13.53 3.19 -11.85
N PRO A 320 14.87 3.12 -11.75
CA PRO A 320 15.77 3.44 -12.87
C PRO A 320 15.60 2.56 -14.11
N GLU A 321 15.07 1.34 -13.96
CA GLU A 321 14.83 0.41 -15.06
C GLU A 321 13.54 0.76 -15.86
N CYS A 322 12.73 1.70 -15.36
CA CYS A 322 11.57 2.24 -16.07
C CYS A 322 12.00 3.39 -17.00
N LYS A 323 11.78 3.26 -18.31
CA LYS A 323 12.16 4.28 -19.33
C LYS A 323 11.53 5.66 -19.11
N LEU A 324 10.43 5.74 -18.36
CA LEU A 324 9.76 7.00 -18.05
C LEU A 324 10.31 7.69 -16.80
N PHE A 325 10.96 6.94 -15.91
CA PHE A 325 11.41 7.44 -14.60
C PHE A 325 12.41 8.58 -14.73
N ASN A 326 12.17 9.66 -13.98
CA ASN A 326 12.96 10.90 -13.98
C ASN A 326 13.17 11.53 -15.38
N ARG A 327 12.25 11.22 -16.31
CA ARG A 327 12.18 11.77 -17.67
C ARG A 327 10.78 12.32 -17.89
N LYS A 328 9.92 11.56 -18.57
CA LYS A 328 8.50 11.90 -18.77
C LYS A 328 7.67 11.77 -17.48
N CYS A 329 8.09 10.90 -16.56
CA CYS A 329 7.44 10.70 -15.27
C CYS A 329 8.28 11.38 -14.17
N SER A 330 7.73 12.42 -13.55
CA SER A 330 8.35 13.20 -12.47
C SER A 330 7.30 13.60 -11.43
N PRO A 331 7.67 14.07 -10.23
CA PRO A 331 6.68 14.53 -9.23
C PRO A 331 5.79 15.70 -9.73
N ALA A 332 6.33 16.53 -10.63
CA ALA A 332 5.56 17.60 -11.28
C ALA A 332 4.60 17.04 -12.33
N HIS A 333 5.05 16.06 -13.12
CA HIS A 333 4.27 15.41 -14.18
C HIS A 333 4.27 13.88 -13.98
N PRO A 334 3.49 13.36 -13.02
CA PRO A 334 3.50 11.95 -12.70
C PRO A 334 2.69 11.16 -13.73
N VAL A 335 3.31 10.15 -14.34
CA VAL A 335 2.62 9.22 -15.26
C VAL A 335 2.03 8.03 -14.50
N GLY A 336 2.63 7.66 -13.37
CA GLY A 336 2.23 6.51 -12.57
C GLY A 336 2.08 6.84 -11.09
N PRO A 337 1.32 6.04 -10.34
CA PRO A 337 0.96 6.34 -8.96
C PRO A 337 2.15 6.23 -8.02
N CYS A 338 3.14 5.38 -8.34
CA CYS A 338 4.37 5.27 -7.55
C CYS A 338 5.23 6.56 -7.58
N MET A 339 4.96 7.49 -8.51
CA MET A 339 5.58 8.82 -8.55
C MET A 339 4.70 9.88 -7.86
N VAL A 340 3.41 9.62 -7.67
CA VAL A 340 2.46 10.52 -6.99
C VAL A 340 2.55 10.36 -5.48
N SER A 341 2.42 9.11 -5.02
CA SER A 341 2.37 8.81 -3.60
C SER A 341 3.72 9.08 -2.94
N THR A 342 3.70 9.68 -1.75
CA THR A 342 4.88 9.87 -0.89
C THR A 342 5.45 8.54 -0.41
N GLU A 343 4.60 7.52 -0.33
CA GLU A 343 4.92 6.13 -0.03
C GLU A 343 5.27 5.32 -1.30
N GLY A 344 5.21 5.96 -2.47
CA GLY A 344 5.51 5.34 -3.75
C GLY A 344 7.00 5.14 -3.97
N ALA A 345 7.37 3.94 -4.42
CA ALA A 345 8.78 3.59 -4.62
C ALA A 345 9.51 4.48 -5.62
N CYS A 346 8.86 4.98 -6.67
CA CYS A 346 9.51 5.90 -7.62
C CYS A 346 9.80 7.26 -6.94
N ALA A 347 8.81 7.82 -6.24
CA ALA A 347 8.99 9.08 -5.52
C ALA A 347 10.08 8.97 -4.45
N ALA A 348 10.08 7.88 -3.67
CA ALA A 348 11.06 7.62 -2.63
C ALA A 348 12.49 7.48 -3.19
N TYR A 349 12.66 6.77 -4.31
CA TYR A 349 13.97 6.53 -4.92
C TYR A 349 14.67 7.82 -5.39
N ARG A 350 13.91 8.84 -5.79
CA ARG A 350 14.48 10.14 -6.17
C ARG A 350 15.13 10.85 -4.98
N VAL A 351 14.59 10.70 -3.77
CA VAL A 351 15.16 11.31 -2.56
C VAL A 351 16.57 10.78 -2.29
N SER A 352 16.80 9.48 -2.52
CA SER A 352 18.15 8.90 -2.43
C SER A 352 19.09 9.40 -3.53
N ASP A 353 18.60 9.66 -4.74
CA ASP A 353 19.44 10.11 -5.86
C ASP A 353 19.95 11.56 -5.66
N THR A 354 19.12 12.43 -5.07
CA THR A 354 19.54 13.80 -4.69
C THR A 354 20.53 13.87 -3.53
N SER A 355 20.78 12.74 -2.86
CA SER A 355 21.76 12.65 -1.77
C SER A 355 23.14 12.16 -2.23
N GLN A 356 23.33 11.88 -3.53
CA GLN A 356 24.66 11.69 -4.11
C GLN A 356 25.30 13.05 -4.43
N PRO A 357 26.40 13.45 -3.79
CA PRO A 357 27.15 14.62 -4.20
C PRO A 357 27.84 14.31 -5.54
N GLY A 358 27.40 14.97 -6.61
CA GLY A 358 28.09 14.98 -7.91
C GLY A 358 27.33 14.29 -9.04
N ARG A 359 26.31 14.97 -9.57
CA ARG A 359 26.02 15.01 -11.01
C ARG A 359 25.54 16.40 -11.39
#